data_AF-A0A7Z9Y3Z8-F1
#
_entry.id   AF-A0A7Z9Y3Z8-F1
#
_cell.length_a   1.000
_cell.length_b   1.000
_cell.length_c   1.000
_cell.angle_alpha   90.00
_cell.angle_beta   90.00
_cell.angle_gamma   90.00
#
_symmetry.space_group_name_H-M   'P 1'
#
loop_
_entity.id
_entity.type
_entity.pdbx_description
1 polymer ?
#
loop_
_entity_poly.entity_id
_entity_poly.type
_entity_poly.pdbx_seq_one_letter_code
_entity_poly.pdbx_strand_id
1 'polypeptide(L)'
;MQILEFIAQTLLGELIIVIVGVFFAYGIKRWWDNWRYGRYRIRLFQNGEEIVNRPVSPRKAQEILDEPADLAVFLKGVASPYAWIKCDLISKGREIGLLVIDKENRQFILNLDKNPDPEERTSPAEKQQI
;
A
#
# COMPACT_ATOMS: atom_id res chain seq x y z
N MET A 1 -27.45 -42.24 -31.13
CA MET A 1 -27.62 -41.67 -29.78
C MET A 1 -26.34 -41.71 -28.96
N GLN A 2 -25.66 -42.86 -28.84
CA GLN A 2 -24.43 -43.02 -28.04
C GLN A 2 -23.27 -42.05 -28.35
N ILE A 3 -23.03 -41.72 -29.62
CA ILE A 3 -21.97 -40.76 -30.00
C ILE A 3 -22.29 -39.34 -29.49
N LEU A 4 -23.57 -38.95 -29.53
CA LEU A 4 -24.01 -37.63 -29.08
C LEU A 4 -23.90 -37.51 -27.56
N GLU A 5 -24.20 -38.59 -26.84
CA GLU A 5 -24.02 -38.70 -25.38
C GLU A 5 -22.55 -38.62 -24.99
N PHE A 6 -21.66 -39.30 -25.72
CA PHE A 6 -20.22 -39.24 -25.48
C PHE A 6 -19.64 -37.84 -25.69
N ILE A 7 -20.04 -37.18 -26.79
CA ILE A 7 -19.63 -35.80 -27.07
C ILE A 7 -20.15 -34.86 -25.97
N ALA A 8 -21.42 -35.00 -25.58
CA ALA A 8 -22.01 -34.18 -24.51
C ALA A 8 -21.32 -34.37 -23.16
N GLN A 9 -21.00 -35.62 -22.78
CA GLN A 9 -20.29 -35.92 -21.53
C GLN A 9 -18.86 -35.34 -21.53
N THR A 10 -18.16 -35.43 -22.66
CA THR A 10 -16.80 -34.89 -22.79
C THR A 10 -16.81 -33.37 -22.66
N LEU A 11 -17.69 -32.69 -23.40
CA LEU A 11 -17.83 -31.22 -23.34
C LEU A 11 -18.24 -30.75 -21.94
N LEU A 12 -19.15 -31.47 -21.28
CA LEU A 12 -19.58 -31.14 -19.92
C LEU A 12 -18.45 -31.37 -18.90
N GLY A 13 -17.64 -32.41 -19.08
CA GLY A 13 -16.44 -32.65 -18.29
C GLY A 13 -15.40 -31.53 -18.43
N GLU A 14 -15.08 -31.14 -19.66
CA GLU A 14 -14.16 -30.02 -19.94
C GLU A 14 -14.68 -28.71 -19.34
N LEU A 15 -15.97 -28.42 -19.48
CA LEU A 15 -16.59 -27.23 -18.89
C LEU A 15 -16.44 -27.23 -17.35
N ILE A 16 -16.69 -28.36 -16.70
CA ILE A 16 -16.53 -28.49 -15.25
C ILE A 16 -15.06 -28.27 -14.85
N ILE A 17 -14.11 -28.87 -15.58
CA ILE A 17 -12.67 -28.71 -15.31
C ILE A 17 -12.26 -27.24 -15.39
N VAL A 18 -12.71 -26.52 -16.42
CA VAL A 18 -12.42 -25.08 -16.58
C VAL A 18 -13.01 -24.29 -15.41
N ILE A 19 -14.27 -24.53 -15.06
CA ILE A 19 -14.93 -23.84 -13.95
C ILE A 19 -14.18 -24.09 -12.64
N VAL A 20 -13.86 -25.34 -12.32
CA VAL A 20 -13.12 -25.72 -11.11
C VAL A 20 -11.73 -25.07 -11.11
N GLY A 21 -11.03 -25.08 -12.25
CA GLY A 21 -9.72 -24.45 -12.40
C GLY A 21 -9.76 -22.95 -12.13
N VAL A 22 -10.76 -22.24 -12.65
CA VAL A 22 -10.94 -20.80 -12.41
C VAL A 22 -11.23 -20.52 -10.93
N PHE A 23 -12.13 -21.26 -10.30
CA PHE A 23 -12.43 -21.10 -8.88
C PHE A 23 -11.21 -21.40 -7.99
N PHE A 24 -10.46 -22.44 -8.32
CA PHE A 24 -9.24 -22.81 -7.61
C PHE A 24 -8.17 -21.72 -7.74
N ALA A 25 -7.92 -21.23 -8.96
CA ALA A 25 -6.98 -20.14 -9.21
C ALA A 25 -7.38 -18.85 -8.46
N TYR A 26 -8.67 -18.51 -8.46
CA TYR A 26 -9.21 -17.38 -7.72
C TYR A 26 -9.02 -17.55 -6.20
N GLY A 27 -9.27 -18.76 -5.68
CA GLY A 27 -9.07 -19.10 -4.27
C GLY A 27 -7.60 -18.93 -3.84
N ILE A 28 -6.67 -19.48 -4.62
CA ILE A 28 -5.23 -19.35 -4.37
C ILE A 28 -4.80 -17.88 -4.41
N LYS A 29 -5.22 -17.14 -5.44
CA LYS A 29 -4.89 -15.72 -5.56
C LYS A 29 -5.35 -14.95 -4.32
N ARG A 30 -6.60 -15.13 -3.92
CA ARG A 30 -7.16 -14.45 -2.74
C ARG A 30 -6.44 -14.83 -1.45
N TRP A 31 -6.06 -16.09 -1.29
CA TRP A 31 -5.28 -16.55 -0.15
C TRP A 31 -3.89 -15.90 -0.13
N TRP A 32 -3.20 -15.87 -1.27
CA TRP A 32 -1.89 -15.25 -1.42
C TRP A 32 -1.93 -13.74 -1.18
N ASP A 33 -2.90 -13.02 -1.76
CA ASP A 33 -3.07 -11.58 -1.59
C ASP A 33 -3.28 -11.23 -0.09
N ASN A 34 -4.14 -11.98 0.61
CA ASN A 34 -4.35 -11.78 2.04
C ASN A 34 -3.11 -12.09 2.88
N TRP A 35 -2.36 -13.13 2.52
CA TRP A 35 -1.14 -13.49 3.22
C TRP A 35 -0.03 -12.44 3.02
N ARG A 36 0.12 -11.94 1.78
CA ARG A 36 1.16 -10.99 1.37
C ARG A 36 0.87 -9.55 1.81
N TYR A 37 -0.38 -9.11 1.70
CA TYR A 37 -0.82 -7.72 1.93
C TYR A 37 -1.72 -7.54 3.16
N GLY A 38 -2.09 -8.61 3.85
CA GLY A 38 -2.88 -8.51 5.08
C GLY A 38 -2.09 -7.97 6.27
N ARG A 39 -2.82 -7.51 7.28
CA ARG A 39 -2.31 -7.04 8.59
C ARG A 39 -1.43 -5.80 8.56
N TYR A 40 -1.37 -5.07 7.44
CA TYR A 40 -0.70 -3.78 7.43
C TYR A 40 -1.38 -2.80 8.38
N ARG A 41 -0.59 -1.96 9.05
CA ARG A 41 -1.09 -0.92 9.95
C ARG A 41 -0.40 0.42 9.67
N ILE A 42 -1.11 1.49 9.96
CA ILE A 42 -0.54 2.85 9.98
C ILE A 42 -0.49 3.29 11.42
N ARG A 43 0.66 3.83 11.82
CA ARG A 43 0.89 4.44 13.12
C ARG A 43 1.35 5.86 12.89
N LEU A 44 0.75 6.80 13.59
CA LEU A 44 1.08 8.21 13.48
C LEU A 44 1.42 8.75 14.86
N PHE A 45 2.58 9.36 14.98
CA PHE A 45 3.14 9.87 16.21
C PHE A 45 3.24 11.39 16.16
N GLN A 46 2.91 12.04 17.27
CA GLN A 46 3.06 13.48 17.47
C GLN A 46 3.43 13.73 18.94
N ASN A 47 4.44 14.56 19.17
CA ASN A 47 5.04 14.83 20.48
C ASN A 47 5.42 13.54 21.23
N GLY A 48 5.90 12.52 20.50
CA GLY A 48 6.22 11.20 21.05
C GLY A 48 5.02 10.30 21.41
N GLU A 49 3.78 10.76 21.24
CA GLU A 49 2.57 9.98 21.51
C GLU A 49 1.95 9.41 20.23
N GLU A 50 1.42 8.19 20.30
CA GLU A 50 0.69 7.56 19.18
C GLU A 50 -0.73 8.12 19.12
N ILE A 51 -1.00 8.96 18.13
CA ILE A 51 -2.30 9.62 17.96
C ILE A 51 -3.21 8.92 16.94
N VAL A 52 -2.65 8.08 16.06
CA VAL A 52 -3.43 7.23 15.14
C VAL A 52 -2.83 5.84 15.08
N ASN A 53 -3.68 4.83 15.23
CA ASN A 53 -3.36 3.44 14.94
C ASN A 53 -4.51 2.78 14.20
N ARG A 54 -4.34 2.53 12.89
CA ARG A 54 -5.42 1.93 12.08
C ARG A 54 -4.93 0.81 11.17
N PRO A 55 -5.73 -0.25 10.99
CA PRO A 55 -5.43 -1.28 10.01
C PRO A 55 -5.60 -0.75 8.59
N VAL A 56 -4.81 -1.29 7.67
CA VAL A 56 -4.93 -1.10 6.22
C VAL A 56 -5.55 -2.37 5.64
N SER A 57 -6.60 -2.23 4.83
CA SER A 57 -7.18 -3.38 4.16
C SER A 57 -6.18 -4.01 3.18
N PRO A 58 -6.20 -5.34 2.96
CA PRO A 58 -5.28 -5.99 2.03
C PRO A 58 -5.27 -5.36 0.64
N ARG A 59 -6.46 -5.00 0.13
CA ARG A 59 -6.62 -4.33 -1.17
C ARG A 59 -5.91 -2.96 -1.19
N LYS A 60 -6.12 -2.14 -0.15
CA LYS A 60 -5.46 -0.82 -0.07
C LYS A 60 -3.96 -0.97 0.14
N ALA A 61 -3.52 -1.95 0.91
CA ALA A 61 -2.11 -2.25 1.10
C ALA A 61 -1.43 -2.67 -0.21
N GLN A 62 -2.09 -3.49 -1.03
CA GLN A 62 -1.62 -3.82 -2.37
C GLN A 62 -1.46 -2.55 -3.22
N GLU A 63 -2.53 -1.75 -3.36
CA GLU A 63 -2.53 -0.50 -4.15
C GLU A 63 -1.34 0.41 -3.78
N ILE A 64 -1.14 0.69 -2.49
CA ILE A 64 -0.09 1.62 -2.03
C ILE A 64 1.33 1.00 -1.99
N LEU A 65 1.46 -0.32 -1.98
CA LEU A 65 2.77 -0.97 -2.03
C LEU A 65 3.27 -1.14 -3.46
N ASP A 66 2.34 -1.29 -4.41
CA ASP A 66 2.65 -1.39 -5.83
C ASP A 66 3.05 -0.02 -6.41
N GLU A 67 2.41 1.07 -5.98
CA GLU A 67 2.67 2.43 -6.45
C GLU A 67 3.09 3.40 -5.31
N PRO A 68 4.36 3.86 -5.27
CA PRO A 68 4.83 4.79 -4.24
C PRO A 68 4.08 6.13 -4.19
N ALA A 69 3.57 6.63 -5.33
CA ALA A 69 2.78 7.86 -5.35
C ALA A 69 1.45 7.70 -4.59
N ASP A 70 0.79 6.54 -4.72
CA ASP A 70 -0.45 6.23 -4.02
C ASP A 70 -0.25 6.13 -2.51
N LEU A 71 0.90 5.60 -2.08
CA LEU A 71 1.29 5.62 -0.68
C LEU A 71 1.37 7.05 -0.14
N ALA A 72 2.04 7.95 -0.86
CA ALA A 72 2.20 9.33 -0.43
C ALA A 72 0.83 10.03 -0.29
N VAL A 73 -0.04 9.89 -1.28
CA VAL A 73 -1.40 10.46 -1.26
C VAL A 73 -2.21 9.90 -0.10
N PHE A 74 -2.18 8.57 0.07
CA PHE A 74 -2.90 7.90 1.14
C PHE A 74 -2.43 8.37 2.53
N LEU A 75 -1.12 8.43 2.77
CA LEU A 75 -0.54 8.88 4.03
C LEU A 75 -0.81 10.36 4.32
N LYS A 76 -0.76 11.23 3.29
CA LYS A 76 -1.21 12.63 3.42
C LYS A 76 -2.67 12.71 3.84
N GLY A 77 -3.54 11.89 3.24
CA GLY A 77 -4.95 11.81 3.63
C GLY A 77 -5.14 11.35 5.08
N VAL A 78 -4.29 10.46 5.59
CA VAL A 78 -4.31 10.03 7.00
C VAL A 78 -3.86 11.14 7.94
N ALA A 79 -2.79 11.84 7.58
CA ALA A 79 -2.16 12.85 8.42
C ALA A 79 -2.88 14.21 8.39
N SER A 80 -3.64 14.51 7.33
CA SER A 80 -4.28 15.81 7.10
C SER A 80 -5.10 16.37 8.27
N PRO A 81 -5.83 15.55 9.07
CA PRO A 81 -6.54 16.06 10.24
C PRO A 81 -5.62 16.54 11.39
N TYR A 82 -4.34 16.14 11.38
CA TYR A 82 -3.40 16.35 12.49
C TYR A 82 -2.27 17.30 12.11
N ALA A 83 -1.77 17.23 10.87
CA ALA A 83 -0.73 18.12 10.37
C ALA A 83 -0.73 18.22 8.85
N TRP A 84 -0.30 19.39 8.37
CA TRP A 84 0.04 19.58 6.96
C TRP A 84 1.45 19.06 6.68
N ILE A 85 1.58 18.06 5.81
CA ILE A 85 2.88 17.51 5.44
C ILE A 85 3.56 18.47 4.45
N LYS A 86 4.73 19.00 4.83
CA LYS A 86 5.39 20.10 4.13
C LYS A 86 6.46 19.66 3.12
N CYS A 87 6.76 18.37 3.04
CA CYS A 87 7.79 17.82 2.15
C CYS A 87 7.27 16.65 1.30
N ASP A 88 8.10 16.21 0.35
CA ASP A 88 7.88 14.93 -0.33
C ASP A 88 8.09 13.76 0.65
N LEU A 89 7.05 12.96 0.87
CA LEU A 89 7.03 11.88 1.85
C LEU A 89 7.97 10.73 1.49
N ILE A 90 8.07 10.41 0.21
CA ILE A 90 8.77 9.20 -0.25
C ILE A 90 10.28 9.41 -0.24
N SER A 91 10.74 10.59 -0.65
CA SER A 91 12.15 10.93 -0.72
C SER A 91 12.59 11.60 0.59
N LYS A 92 12.30 12.90 0.77
CA LYS A 92 12.75 13.69 1.93
C LYS A 92 12.15 13.17 3.23
N GLY A 93 10.89 12.73 3.21
CA GLY A 93 10.20 12.21 4.38
C GLY A 93 10.84 10.94 4.96
N ARG A 94 11.38 10.05 4.11
CA ARG A 94 12.11 8.88 4.59
C ARG A 94 13.48 9.24 5.14
N GLU A 95 14.17 10.15 4.46
CA GLU A 95 15.50 10.63 4.87
C GLU A 95 15.49 11.25 6.28
N ILE A 96 14.51 12.12 6.56
CA ILE A 96 14.41 12.82 7.84
C ILE A 96 13.70 12.01 8.94
N GLY A 97 13.25 10.78 8.62
CA GLY A 97 12.52 9.92 9.55
C GLY A 97 11.05 10.32 9.79
N LEU A 98 10.49 11.20 8.96
CA LEU A 98 9.05 11.51 8.95
C LEU A 98 8.22 10.29 8.52
N LEU A 99 8.74 9.47 7.60
CA LEU A 99 8.12 8.23 7.15
C LEU A 99 9.07 7.06 7.33
N VAL A 100 8.66 6.06 8.11
CA VAL A 100 9.32 4.76 8.18
C VAL A 100 8.38 3.69 7.63
N ILE A 101 8.88 2.92 6.68
CA ILE A 101 8.16 1.77 6.11
C ILE A 101 8.81 0.51 6.62
N ASP A 102 8.18 -0.10 7.62
CA ASP A 102 8.60 -1.36 8.19
C ASP A 102 7.85 -2.50 7.51
N LYS A 103 8.49 -3.10 6.50
CA LYS A 103 7.89 -4.20 5.72
C LYS A 103 7.83 -5.50 6.52
N GLU A 104 8.70 -5.70 7.52
CA GLU A 104 8.76 -6.91 8.32
C GLU A 104 7.60 -6.96 9.30
N ASN A 105 7.37 -5.87 10.03
CA ASN A 105 6.26 -5.73 10.95
C ASN A 105 4.96 -5.26 10.28
N ARG A 106 5.01 -4.98 8.96
CA ARG A 106 3.89 -4.52 8.12
C ARG A 106 3.30 -3.20 8.64
N GLN A 107 4.17 -2.21 8.87
CA GLN A 107 3.79 -0.92 9.43
C GLN A 107 4.25 0.24 8.55
N PHE A 108 3.38 1.23 8.42
CA PHE A 108 3.72 2.57 7.96
C PHE A 108 3.70 3.49 9.16
N ILE A 109 4.85 4.02 9.53
CA ILE A 109 5.02 4.87 10.70
C ILE A 109 5.25 6.30 10.22
N LEU A 110 4.37 7.21 10.61
CA LEU A 110 4.57 8.65 10.42
C LEU A 110 4.97 9.29 11.74
N ASN A 111 6.08 10.02 11.73
CA ASN A 111 6.50 10.83 12.87
C ASN A 111 6.38 12.32 12.53
N LEU A 112 5.31 12.95 12.98
CA LEU A 112 5.03 14.36 12.68
C LEU A 112 6.06 15.32 13.30
N ASP A 113 6.78 14.90 14.33
CA ASP A 113 7.83 15.71 14.99
C ASP A 113 9.05 15.91 14.08
N LYS A 114 9.13 15.12 13.00
CA LYS A 114 10.17 15.23 11.96
C LYS A 114 9.69 15.98 10.71
N ASN A 115 8.50 16.56 10.73
CA ASN A 115 7.99 17.35 9.61
C ASN A 115 8.71 18.70 9.56
N PRO A 116 9.49 18.99 8.49
CA PRO A 116 10.36 20.15 8.45
C PRO A 116 9.56 21.43 8.28
N ASP A 117 10.04 22.52 8.85
CA ASP A 117 9.43 23.82 8.65
C ASP A 117 9.65 24.36 7.23
N PRO A 118 8.78 25.28 6.74
CA PRO A 118 8.79 25.73 5.35
C PRO A 118 10.09 26.42 4.92
N GLU A 119 10.95 26.84 5.86
CA GLU A 119 12.12 27.68 5.63
C GLU A 119 13.36 26.94 5.12
N GLU A 120 13.36 25.60 5.07
CA GLU A 120 14.47 24.81 4.50
C GLU A 120 14.42 24.67 2.96
N ARG A 121 13.69 25.54 2.26
CA ARG A 121 13.88 25.70 0.81
C ARG A 121 15.09 26.59 0.60
N THR A 122 16.29 26.03 0.72
CA THR A 122 17.48 26.66 0.15
C THR A 122 17.25 26.82 -1.34
N SER A 123 16.87 28.03 -1.72
CA SER A 123 16.70 28.45 -3.11
C SER A 123 18.07 28.29 -3.79
N PRO A 124 18.17 27.63 -4.96
CA PRO A 124 19.41 27.58 -5.74
C PRO A 124 19.92 28.94 -6.25
N ALA A 125 19.24 30.05 -5.90
CA ALA A 125 19.50 31.38 -6.44
C ALA A 125 20.71 32.12 -5.83
N GLU A 126 21.38 31.56 -4.81
CA GLU A 126 22.46 32.26 -4.09
C GLU A 126 23.86 31.62 -4.29
N LYS A 127 24.13 31.08 -5.48
CA LYS A 127 25.47 30.59 -5.86
C LYS A 127 26.03 31.22 -7.15
N GLN A 128 25.56 32.40 -7.55
CA GLN A 128 26.10 33.13 -8.73
C GLN A 128 26.61 34.54 -8.42
N GLN A 129 27.13 34.77 -7.21
CA GLN A 129 27.95 35.96 -6.94
C GLN A 129 29.15 35.60 -6.07
N ILE A 130 30.13 34.90 -6.63
CA ILE A 130 31.56 35.07 -6.32
C ILE A 130 32.33 34.92 -7.63
#